data_AF-A0A0B7NA22-F1
#
_entry.id   AF-A0A0B7NA22-F1
#
_cell.length_a   1.000
_cell.length_b   1.000
_cell.length_c   1.000
_cell.angle_alpha   90.00
_cell.angle_beta   90.00
_cell.angle_gamma   90.00
#
_symmetry.space_group_name_H-M   'P 1'
#
loop_
_entity.id
_entity.type
_entity.pdbx_description
1 polymer ?
#
loop_
_entity_poly.entity_id
_entity_poly.type
_entity_poly.pdbx_seq_one_letter_code
_entity_poly.pdbx_strand_id
1 'polypeptide(L)'
;MSNQSDDEEDDYMSTKYLENAQEFESKRQESYSEKRKRQLREQQEKAYIKPRAQLEAEEREKGLKRSIEQSNKGMKMMMKMGFKQGQGLGNDKGGTSEPIQIDLKLGRSGIGMDTEVRKREREQEEEENRKRAHIDPEEFRNQMVQKAKDAQLLRYINAAVSICEKLDEEDGIESNILWTLKPPPPPPSTEPAEEEEQEEKETEETEAKYSEQDVESLKSLPLTDQLAKLNDYLRETYFYCFWCRAKYSDKQDLDENCPGTTEDDH
;
A
#
# COMPACT_ATOMS: atom_id res chain seq x y z
N MET A 1 -20.33 -32.13 49.90
CA MET A 1 -19.25 -31.50 49.14
C MET A 1 -19.88 -30.95 47.89
N SER A 2 -19.95 -29.64 47.80
CA SER A 2 -20.71 -28.89 46.81
C SER A 2 -20.03 -29.02 45.44
N ASN A 3 -20.79 -29.52 44.46
CA ASN A 3 -20.39 -29.59 43.06
C ASN A 3 -20.59 -28.19 42.47
N GLN A 4 -19.54 -27.36 42.47
CA GLN A 4 -19.51 -26.11 41.71
C GLN A 4 -19.03 -26.46 40.30
N SER A 5 -19.95 -26.47 39.36
CA SER A 5 -19.67 -26.34 37.94
C SER A 5 -19.14 -24.93 37.72
N ASP A 6 -17.81 -24.80 37.61
CA ASP A 6 -17.20 -23.60 37.06
C ASP A 6 -17.57 -23.55 35.58
N ASP A 7 -18.62 -22.79 35.27
CA ASP A 7 -18.83 -22.19 33.95
C ASP A 7 -17.66 -21.21 33.73
N GLU A 8 -16.50 -21.73 33.32
CA GLU A 8 -15.41 -20.91 32.77
C GLU A 8 -15.94 -20.32 31.46
N GLU A 9 -16.51 -19.11 31.54
CA GLU A 9 -16.79 -18.26 30.39
C GLU A 9 -15.50 -18.20 29.56
N ASP A 10 -15.51 -18.82 28.37
CA ASP A 10 -14.36 -18.91 27.47
C ASP A 10 -13.68 -17.53 27.41
N ASP A 11 -12.47 -17.41 27.99
CA ASP A 11 -11.74 -16.15 28.12
C ASP A 11 -11.74 -15.43 26.77
N TYR A 12 -12.15 -14.17 26.76
CA TYR A 12 -12.38 -13.36 25.55
C TYR A 12 -11.14 -13.28 24.63
N MET A 13 -9.96 -13.66 25.12
CA MET A 13 -8.72 -13.77 24.33
C MET A 13 -8.28 -15.21 24.01
N SER A 14 -9.16 -16.21 24.14
CA SER A 14 -8.82 -17.59 23.85
C SER A 14 -8.64 -17.85 22.35
N THR A 15 -7.71 -18.74 22.01
CA THR A 15 -7.40 -19.15 20.62
C THR A 15 -8.59 -19.79 19.91
N LYS A 16 -9.58 -20.27 20.67
CA LYS A 16 -10.84 -20.82 20.19
C LYS A 16 -11.60 -19.83 19.30
N TYR A 17 -11.54 -18.54 19.58
CA TYR A 17 -12.18 -17.51 18.74
C TYR A 17 -11.46 -17.30 17.40
N LEU A 18 -10.12 -17.41 17.38
CA LEU A 18 -9.33 -17.34 16.14
C LEU A 18 -9.55 -18.58 15.27
N GLU A 19 -9.59 -19.76 15.88
CA GLU A 19 -9.88 -21.02 15.19
C GLU A 19 -11.30 -21.01 14.61
N ASN A 20 -12.29 -20.55 15.38
CA ASN A 20 -13.67 -20.38 14.90
C ASN A 20 -13.77 -19.34 13.76
N ALA A 21 -13.00 -18.25 13.82
CA ALA A 21 -12.94 -17.27 12.75
C ALA A 21 -12.31 -17.85 11.46
N GLN A 22 -11.22 -18.62 11.59
CA GLN A 22 -10.62 -19.35 10.45
C GLN A 22 -11.57 -20.39 9.87
N GLU A 23 -12.29 -21.12 10.71
CA GLU A 23 -13.31 -22.06 10.26
C GLU A 23 -14.43 -21.34 9.50
N PHE A 24 -14.88 -20.20 9.99
CA PHE A 24 -15.89 -19.39 9.30
C PHE A 24 -15.37 -18.87 7.96
N GLU A 25 -14.14 -18.36 7.91
CA GLU A 25 -13.51 -17.91 6.66
C GLU A 25 -13.38 -19.04 5.63
N SER A 26 -12.98 -20.24 6.06
CA SER A 26 -12.86 -21.40 5.15
C SER A 26 -14.20 -21.88 4.59
N LYS A 27 -15.29 -21.67 5.34
CA LYS A 27 -16.68 -22.02 4.95
C LYS A 27 -17.40 -20.86 4.28
N ARG A 28 -16.82 -19.64 4.30
CA ARG A 28 -17.40 -18.43 3.72
C ARG A 28 -17.49 -18.59 2.21
N GLN A 29 -18.69 -18.41 1.67
CA GLN A 29 -18.86 -18.38 0.22
C GLN A 29 -18.30 -17.07 -0.34
N GLU A 30 -17.41 -17.19 -1.33
CA GLU A 30 -16.86 -16.03 -2.03
C GLU A 30 -17.99 -15.21 -2.66
N SER A 31 -17.90 -13.89 -2.46
CA SER A 31 -18.76 -12.92 -3.13
C SER A 31 -18.55 -12.96 -4.64
N TYR A 32 -19.56 -12.51 -5.40
CA TYR A 32 -19.46 -12.40 -6.86
C TYR A 32 -18.27 -11.55 -7.31
N SER A 33 -17.97 -10.45 -6.60
CA SER A 33 -16.82 -9.59 -6.89
C SER A 33 -15.48 -10.29 -6.65
N GLU A 34 -15.37 -11.09 -5.59
CA GLU A 34 -14.18 -11.88 -5.27
C GLU A 34 -13.94 -12.97 -6.32
N LYS A 35 -15.00 -13.69 -6.73
CA LYS A 35 -14.95 -14.67 -7.82
C LYS A 35 -14.48 -14.06 -9.14
N ARG A 36 -15.03 -12.90 -9.51
CA ARG A 36 -14.61 -12.16 -10.72
C ARG A 36 -13.13 -11.77 -10.65
N LYS A 37 -12.67 -11.26 -9.51
CA LYS A 37 -11.26 -10.87 -9.31
C LYS A 37 -10.30 -12.06 -9.41
N ARG A 38 -10.71 -13.23 -8.89
CA ARG A 38 -9.93 -14.47 -9.02
C ARG A 38 -9.85 -14.92 -10.48
N GLN A 39 -10.97 -14.97 -11.19
CA GLN A 39 -11.00 -15.33 -12.61
C GLN A 39 -10.13 -14.39 -13.46
N LEU A 40 -10.12 -13.09 -13.15
CA LEU A 40 -9.28 -12.12 -13.85
C LEU A 40 -7.78 -12.42 -13.61
N ARG A 41 -7.39 -12.71 -12.37
CA ARG A 41 -6.02 -13.11 -12.02
C ARG A 41 -5.60 -14.40 -12.71
N GLU A 42 -6.44 -15.44 -12.68
CA GLU A 42 -6.18 -16.71 -13.35
C GLU A 42 -6.07 -16.53 -14.89
N GLN A 43 -6.85 -15.62 -15.48
CA GLN A 43 -6.73 -15.28 -16.89
C GLN A 43 -5.43 -14.55 -17.20
N GLN A 44 -5.03 -13.59 -16.37
CA GLN A 44 -3.74 -12.89 -16.50
C GLN A 44 -2.56 -13.87 -16.39
N GLU A 45 -2.60 -14.78 -15.42
CA GLU A 45 -1.57 -15.82 -15.25
C GLU A 45 -1.50 -16.77 -16.45
N LYS A 46 -2.65 -17.14 -17.03
CA LYS A 46 -2.70 -17.99 -18.24
C LYS A 46 -2.28 -17.24 -19.50
N ALA A 47 -2.57 -15.95 -19.59
CA ALA A 47 -2.17 -15.09 -20.71
C ALA A 47 -0.69 -14.70 -20.65
N TYR A 48 -0.07 -14.80 -19.47
CA TYR A 48 1.35 -14.49 -19.30
C TYR A 48 2.24 -15.53 -19.98
N ILE A 49 2.82 -15.14 -21.11
CA ILE A 49 3.81 -15.95 -21.83
C ILE A 49 5.19 -15.58 -21.29
N LYS A 50 5.87 -16.54 -20.66
CA LYS A 50 7.24 -16.35 -20.19
C LYS A 50 8.17 -15.99 -21.37
N PRO A 51 9.05 -14.98 -21.21
CA PRO A 51 10.01 -14.63 -22.24
C PRO A 51 10.99 -15.78 -22.50
N ARG A 52 11.44 -15.91 -23.76
CA ARG A 52 12.32 -17.00 -24.22
C ARG A 52 13.59 -17.16 -23.37
N ALA A 53 14.18 -16.05 -22.92
CA ALA A 53 15.38 -16.07 -22.09
C ALA A 53 15.17 -16.76 -20.73
N GLN A 54 13.98 -16.59 -20.11
CA GLN A 54 13.65 -17.24 -18.85
C GLN A 54 13.41 -18.75 -19.05
N LEU A 55 12.70 -19.13 -20.13
CA LEU A 55 12.48 -20.54 -20.46
C LEU A 55 13.80 -21.29 -20.68
N GLU A 56 14.74 -20.70 -21.43
CA GLU A 56 16.05 -21.30 -21.67
C GLU A 56 16.87 -21.43 -20.38
N ALA A 57 16.79 -20.44 -19.48
CA ALA A 57 17.44 -20.51 -18.17
C ALA A 57 16.88 -21.64 -17.30
N GLU A 58 15.55 -21.76 -17.22
CA GLU A 58 14.88 -22.84 -16.49
C GLU A 58 15.23 -24.23 -17.07
N GLU A 59 15.24 -24.38 -18.40
CA GLU A 59 15.64 -25.63 -19.06
C GLU A 59 17.10 -25.99 -18.81
N ARG A 60 18.00 -24.99 -18.83
CA ARG A 60 19.41 -25.16 -18.50
C ARG A 60 19.58 -25.63 -17.06
N GLU A 61 18.90 -25.01 -16.10
CA GLU A 61 18.94 -25.44 -14.70
C GLU A 61 18.40 -26.85 -14.50
N LYS A 62 17.27 -27.19 -15.15
CA LYS A 62 16.72 -28.54 -15.12
C LYS A 62 17.70 -29.55 -15.72
N GLY A 63 18.40 -29.18 -16.79
CA GLY A 63 19.45 -29.97 -17.41
C GLY A 63 20.64 -30.18 -16.49
N LEU A 64 21.12 -29.14 -15.81
CA LEU A 64 22.22 -29.23 -14.84
C LEU A 64 21.83 -30.07 -13.62
N LYS A 65 20.59 -29.97 -13.14
CA LYS A 65 20.08 -30.75 -12.01
C LYS A 65 19.86 -32.23 -12.36
N ARG A 66 19.59 -32.57 -13.63
CA ARG A 66 19.33 -33.95 -14.04
C ARG A 66 20.64 -34.71 -14.24
N SER A 67 20.88 -35.73 -13.42
CA SER A 67 21.98 -36.67 -13.62
C SER A 67 21.82 -37.45 -14.93
N ILE A 68 22.94 -37.80 -15.58
CA ILE A 68 22.93 -38.61 -16.81
C ILE A 68 22.32 -39.99 -16.53
N GLU A 69 21.34 -40.38 -17.35
CA GLU A 69 20.68 -41.68 -17.24
C GLU A 69 21.57 -42.87 -17.64
N GLN A 70 21.33 -44.03 -17.06
CA GLN A 70 22.05 -45.28 -17.35
C GLN A 70 21.87 -45.77 -18.81
N SER A 71 20.79 -45.34 -19.47
CA SER A 71 20.52 -45.61 -20.88
C SER A 71 21.49 -44.88 -21.82
N ASN A 72 22.12 -43.79 -21.36
CA ASN A 72 23.05 -43.03 -22.17
C ASN A 72 24.28 -43.90 -22.51
N LYS A 73 24.64 -43.93 -23.81
CA LYS A 73 25.81 -44.67 -24.31
C LYS A 73 27.09 -44.33 -23.55
N GLY A 74 27.26 -43.06 -23.14
CA GLY A 74 28.40 -42.61 -22.35
C GLY A 74 28.44 -43.26 -20.96
N MET A 75 27.31 -43.29 -20.25
CA MET A 75 27.21 -43.97 -18.95
C MET A 75 27.45 -45.48 -19.09
N LYS A 76 26.92 -46.11 -20.14
CA LYS A 76 27.13 -47.53 -20.44
C LYS A 76 28.60 -47.85 -20.73
N MET A 77 29.31 -46.96 -21.43
CA MET A 77 30.76 -47.10 -21.64
C MET A 77 31.55 -46.93 -20.34
N MET A 78 31.21 -45.93 -19.52
CA MET A 78 31.85 -45.73 -18.22
C MET A 78 31.67 -46.93 -17.28
N MET A 79 30.46 -47.48 -17.20
CA MET A 79 30.19 -48.70 -16.42
C MET A 79 31.03 -49.89 -16.88
N LYS A 80 31.22 -50.06 -18.20
CA LYS A 80 32.08 -51.12 -18.75
C LYS A 80 33.57 -50.91 -18.42
N MET A 81 33.99 -49.67 -18.21
CA MET A 81 35.36 -49.32 -17.77
C MET A 81 35.54 -49.39 -16.24
N GLY A 82 34.53 -49.86 -15.51
CA GLY A 82 34.61 -50.06 -14.05
C GLY A 82 34.04 -48.91 -13.19
N PHE A 83 33.42 -47.91 -13.80
CA PHE A 83 32.74 -46.84 -13.06
C PHE A 83 31.46 -47.34 -12.39
N LYS A 84 31.27 -47.01 -11.10
CA LYS A 84 30.04 -47.27 -10.34
C LYS A 84 29.38 -45.93 -10.02
N GLN A 85 28.06 -45.84 -10.23
CA GLN A 85 27.30 -44.62 -9.98
C GLN A 85 27.48 -44.18 -8.51
N GLY A 86 27.99 -42.97 -8.29
CA GLY A 86 28.30 -42.42 -6.97
C GLY A 86 29.74 -42.60 -6.47
N GLN A 87 30.63 -43.26 -7.23
CA GLN A 87 32.06 -43.31 -6.89
C GLN A 87 32.85 -42.24 -7.66
N GLY A 88 33.79 -41.59 -6.97
CA GLY A 88 34.77 -40.71 -7.58
C GLY A 88 35.69 -41.46 -8.54
N LEU A 89 36.10 -40.81 -9.63
CA LEU A 89 37.08 -41.34 -10.57
C LEU A 89 38.52 -41.23 -10.01
N GLY A 90 39.44 -42.06 -10.49
CA GLY A 90 40.86 -42.06 -10.11
C GLY A 90 41.31 -43.31 -9.35
N ASN A 91 42.63 -43.50 -9.21
CA ASN A 91 43.23 -44.69 -8.60
C ASN A 91 42.75 -44.92 -7.15
N ASP A 92 42.68 -43.85 -6.37
CA ASP A 92 42.24 -43.86 -4.97
C ASP A 92 40.73 -43.55 -4.81
N LYS A 93 39.99 -43.44 -5.92
CA LYS A 93 38.57 -43.05 -5.95
C LYS A 93 38.25 -41.70 -5.29
N GLY A 94 39.24 -40.84 -5.13
CA GLY A 94 39.12 -39.51 -4.50
C GLY A 94 38.64 -38.39 -5.43
N GLY A 95 38.28 -38.68 -6.69
CA GLY A 95 37.75 -37.68 -7.60
C GLY A 95 36.39 -37.12 -7.14
N THR A 96 36.10 -35.88 -7.50
CA THR A 96 34.81 -35.22 -7.18
C THR A 96 33.65 -36.02 -7.76
N SER A 97 32.72 -36.44 -6.89
CA SER A 97 31.52 -37.19 -7.27
C SER A 97 30.44 -36.31 -7.89
N GLU A 98 30.49 -35.01 -7.64
CA GLU A 98 29.54 -34.03 -8.13
C GLU A 98 30.17 -33.14 -9.21
N PRO A 99 29.42 -32.75 -10.25
CA PRO A 99 29.88 -31.80 -11.25
C PRO A 99 30.24 -30.45 -10.62
N ILE A 100 31.29 -29.81 -11.15
CA ILE A 100 31.69 -28.47 -10.72
C ILE A 100 30.56 -27.47 -11.00
N GLN A 101 30.16 -26.70 -9.99
CA GLN A 101 29.15 -25.65 -10.13
C GLN A 101 29.70 -24.52 -11.01
N ILE A 102 28.89 -24.10 -11.98
CA ILE A 102 29.22 -22.99 -12.89
C ILE A 102 28.43 -21.77 -12.45
N ASP A 103 29.13 -20.72 -12.02
CA ASP A 103 28.50 -19.44 -11.71
C ASP A 103 28.44 -18.59 -12.98
N LEU A 104 27.25 -18.53 -13.60
CA LEU A 104 27.04 -17.81 -14.84
C LEU A 104 26.83 -16.33 -14.54
N LYS A 105 27.81 -15.51 -14.88
CA LYS A 105 27.71 -14.06 -14.76
C LYS A 105 26.80 -13.49 -15.85
N LEU A 106 25.57 -13.15 -15.48
CA LEU A 106 24.52 -12.65 -16.39
C LEU A 106 24.62 -11.14 -16.69
N GLY A 107 25.67 -10.45 -16.24
CA GLY A 107 25.81 -8.99 -16.33
C GLY A 107 27.21 -8.50 -16.67
N ARG A 108 27.31 -7.19 -16.91
CA ARG A 108 28.58 -6.47 -17.18
C ARG A 108 29.26 -5.91 -15.93
N SER A 109 28.72 -6.17 -14.75
CA SER A 109 29.27 -5.72 -13.47
C SER A 109 30.72 -6.19 -13.28
N GLY A 110 31.51 -5.55 -12.41
CA GLY A 110 32.86 -6.01 -12.07
C GLY A 110 32.85 -7.41 -11.43
N ILE A 111 33.93 -8.18 -11.55
CA ILE A 111 34.09 -9.43 -10.76
C ILE A 111 34.21 -9.00 -9.28
N GLY A 112 33.32 -9.49 -8.40
CA GLY A 112 33.27 -9.12 -6.97
C GLY A 112 32.21 -8.08 -6.59
N MET A 113 31.54 -7.45 -7.57
CA MET A 113 30.50 -6.46 -7.30
C MET A 113 29.19 -7.14 -6.85
N ASP A 114 28.84 -8.29 -7.44
CA ASP A 114 27.64 -9.06 -7.06
C ASP A 114 27.67 -9.53 -5.59
N THR A 115 28.85 -9.80 -5.04
CA THR A 115 29.00 -10.18 -3.63
C THR A 115 28.80 -9.00 -2.67
N GLU A 116 29.25 -7.79 -3.05
CA GLU A 116 29.01 -6.59 -2.25
C GLU A 116 27.56 -6.13 -2.31
N VAL A 117 26.92 -6.20 -3.48
CA VAL A 117 25.50 -5.88 -3.64
C VAL A 117 24.64 -6.80 -2.77
N ARG A 118 24.84 -8.12 -2.86
CA ARG A 118 24.13 -9.10 -2.01
C ARG A 118 24.37 -8.90 -0.52
N LYS A 119 25.57 -8.45 -0.13
CA LYS A 119 25.88 -8.13 1.27
C LYS A 119 25.11 -6.88 1.73
N ARG A 120 25.12 -5.82 0.91
CA ARG A 120 24.41 -4.58 1.20
C ARG A 120 22.90 -4.77 1.27
N GLU A 121 22.33 -5.55 0.37
CA GLU A 121 20.90 -5.90 0.39
C GLU A 121 20.53 -6.64 1.68
N ARG A 122 21.35 -7.61 2.12
CA ARG A 122 21.13 -8.33 3.37
C ARG A 122 21.22 -7.41 4.60
N GLU A 123 22.21 -6.51 4.63
CA GLU A 123 22.37 -5.54 5.71
C GLU A 123 21.17 -4.58 5.78
N GLN A 124 20.67 -4.12 4.64
CA GLN A 124 19.48 -3.28 4.55
C GLN A 124 18.22 -4.03 5.02
N GLU A 125 18.04 -5.28 4.61
CA GLU A 125 16.91 -6.11 5.04
C GLU A 125 16.95 -6.39 6.55
N GLU A 126 18.13 -6.66 7.11
CA GLU A 126 18.31 -6.81 8.56
C GLU A 126 18.01 -5.51 9.31
N GLU A 127 18.40 -4.35 8.77
CA GLU A 127 18.10 -3.04 9.37
C GLU A 127 16.60 -2.72 9.30
N GLU A 128 15.94 -3.00 8.18
CA GLU A 128 14.49 -2.87 8.05
C GLU A 128 13.74 -3.80 9.00
N ASN A 129 14.17 -5.06 9.12
CA ASN A 129 13.58 -6.01 10.06
C ASN A 129 13.78 -5.57 11.51
N ARG A 130 14.94 -5.01 11.85
CA ARG A 130 15.18 -4.40 13.18
C ARG A 130 14.25 -3.22 13.44
N LYS A 131 14.06 -2.33 12.45
CA LYS A 131 13.14 -1.20 12.55
C LYS A 131 11.69 -1.66 12.72
N ARG A 132 11.24 -2.62 11.91
CA ARG A 132 9.88 -3.19 11.99
C ARG A 132 9.64 -3.93 13.32
N ALA A 133 10.63 -4.67 13.81
CA ALA A 133 10.54 -5.37 15.08
C ALA A 133 10.57 -4.45 16.31
N HIS A 134 11.07 -3.21 16.17
CA HIS A 134 11.19 -2.24 17.25
C HIS A 134 10.07 -1.18 17.29
N ILE A 135 9.03 -1.30 16.46
CA ILE A 135 7.87 -0.40 16.59
C ILE A 135 7.11 -0.81 17.86
N ASP A 136 7.19 0.05 18.88
CA ASP A 136 6.44 -0.13 20.12
C ASP A 136 4.93 -0.20 19.80
N PRO A 137 4.19 -1.22 20.25
CA PRO A 137 2.74 -1.30 20.07
C PRO A 137 1.97 -0.05 20.52
N GLU A 138 2.48 0.71 21.49
CA GLU A 138 1.88 1.99 21.90
C GLU A 138 2.08 3.09 20.84
N GLU A 139 3.29 3.19 20.28
CA GLU A 139 3.60 4.15 19.21
C GLU A 139 2.76 3.89 17.96
N PHE A 140 2.62 2.61 17.56
CA PHE A 140 1.78 2.24 16.43
C PHE A 140 0.32 2.63 16.65
N ARG A 141 -0.23 2.40 17.84
CA ARG A 141 -1.60 2.80 18.19
C ARG A 141 -1.77 4.32 18.11
N ASN A 142 -0.83 5.07 18.67
CA ASN A 142 -0.84 6.53 18.62
C ASN A 142 -0.75 7.05 17.18
N GLN A 143 0.12 6.49 16.33
CA GLN A 143 0.22 6.85 14.91
C GLN A 143 -1.09 6.59 14.16
N MET A 144 -1.74 5.45 14.41
CA MET A 144 -3.03 5.13 13.79
C MET A 144 -4.15 6.08 14.23
N VAL A 145 -4.17 6.45 15.52
CA VAL A 145 -5.11 7.46 16.04
C VAL A 145 -4.86 8.83 15.40
N GLN A 146 -3.61 9.26 15.29
CA GLN A 146 -3.27 10.54 14.63
C GLN A 146 -3.67 10.55 13.17
N LYS A 147 -3.36 9.48 12.42
CA LYS A 147 -3.76 9.34 11.02
C LYS A 147 -5.29 9.39 10.84
N ALA A 148 -6.04 8.81 11.77
CA ALA A 148 -7.50 8.88 11.75
C ALA A 148 -8.02 10.30 12.01
N LYS A 149 -7.41 11.02 12.96
CA LYS A 149 -7.70 12.44 13.24
C LYS A 149 -7.40 13.32 12.04
N ASP A 150 -6.23 13.17 11.42
CA ASP A 150 -5.86 13.92 10.22
C ASP A 150 -6.83 13.66 9.06
N ALA A 151 -7.18 12.39 8.84
CA ALA A 151 -8.17 12.02 7.84
C ALA A 151 -9.56 12.61 8.13
N GLN A 152 -9.94 12.78 9.40
CA GLN A 152 -11.17 13.44 9.79
C GLN A 152 -11.11 14.95 9.53
N LEU A 153 -10.03 15.62 9.92
CA LEU A 153 -9.82 17.03 9.65
C LEU A 153 -9.83 17.34 8.15
N LEU A 154 -9.18 16.53 7.33
CA LEU A 154 -9.21 16.69 5.87
C LEU A 154 -10.63 16.61 5.29
N ARG A 155 -11.48 15.71 5.82
CA ARG A 155 -12.90 15.65 5.40
C ARG A 155 -13.64 16.92 5.78
N TYR A 156 -13.38 17.47 6.97
CA TYR A 156 -13.99 18.72 7.43
C TYR A 156 -13.53 19.92 6.61
N ILE A 157 -12.23 20.03 6.32
CA ILE A 157 -11.68 21.06 5.44
C ILE A 157 -12.36 21.00 4.07
N ASN A 158 -12.43 19.81 3.46
CA ASN A 158 -13.07 19.65 2.15
C ASN A 158 -14.55 20.05 2.15
N ALA A 159 -15.28 19.71 3.22
CA ALA A 159 -16.67 20.10 3.38
C ALA A 159 -16.81 21.61 3.58
N ALA A 160 -15.98 22.21 4.44
CA ALA A 160 -15.98 23.64 4.73
C ALA A 160 -15.62 24.46 3.48
N VAL A 161 -14.57 24.08 2.74
CA VAL A 161 -14.21 24.70 1.46
C VAL A 161 -15.38 24.63 0.48
N SER A 162 -16.05 23.48 0.36
CA SER A 162 -17.20 23.33 -0.53
C SER A 162 -18.41 24.17 -0.12
N ILE A 163 -18.52 24.55 1.15
CA ILE A 163 -19.55 25.47 1.64
C ILE A 163 -19.13 26.91 1.35
N CYS A 164 -17.87 27.27 1.61
CA CYS A 164 -17.31 28.58 1.25
C CYS A 164 -17.51 28.86 -0.23
N GLU A 165 -17.10 27.92 -1.10
CA GLU A 165 -17.25 28.00 -2.56
C GLU A 165 -18.69 28.33 -2.97
N LYS A 166 -19.67 27.63 -2.40
CA LYS A 166 -21.10 27.85 -2.72
C LYS A 166 -21.61 29.21 -2.23
N LEU A 167 -21.29 29.61 -1.00
CA LEU A 167 -21.74 30.88 -0.43
C LEU A 167 -21.08 32.08 -1.13
N ASP A 168 -19.80 31.93 -1.46
CA ASP A 168 -19.03 32.89 -2.25
C ASP A 168 -19.60 33.03 -3.68
N GLU A 169 -19.97 31.93 -4.35
CA GLU A 169 -20.63 31.96 -5.65
C GLU A 169 -22.00 32.67 -5.60
N GLU A 170 -22.78 32.46 -4.53
CA GLU A 170 -24.08 33.14 -4.32
C GLU A 170 -23.92 34.66 -4.18
N ASP A 171 -22.85 35.12 -3.54
CA ASP A 171 -22.52 36.55 -3.38
C ASP A 171 -21.70 37.12 -4.56
N GLY A 172 -21.41 36.32 -5.59
CA GLY A 172 -20.71 36.74 -6.81
C GLY A 172 -19.20 36.86 -6.68
N ILE A 173 -18.59 36.19 -5.71
CA ILE A 173 -17.15 36.09 -5.53
C ILE A 173 -16.61 34.97 -6.43
N GLU A 174 -15.89 35.35 -7.49
CA GLU A 174 -15.38 34.40 -8.50
C GLU A 174 -14.19 33.56 -8.04
N SER A 175 -13.51 33.95 -6.96
CA SER A 175 -12.32 33.27 -6.47
C SER A 175 -11.98 33.64 -5.03
N ASN A 176 -11.53 32.68 -4.24
CA ASN A 176 -11.03 32.89 -2.88
C ASN A 176 -9.78 32.03 -2.64
N ILE A 177 -8.79 32.55 -1.91
CA ILE A 177 -7.57 31.81 -1.51
C ILE A 177 -7.94 30.52 -0.79
N LEU A 178 -9.00 30.55 0.02
CA LEU A 178 -9.45 29.42 0.83
C LEU A 178 -9.89 28.22 -0.03
N TRP A 179 -10.32 28.43 -1.27
CA TRP A 179 -10.72 27.34 -2.18
C TRP A 179 -9.54 26.47 -2.61
N THR A 180 -8.31 27.00 -2.53
CA THR A 180 -7.09 26.26 -2.90
C THR A 180 -6.75 25.11 -1.97
N LEU A 181 -7.42 25.01 -0.81
CA LEU A 181 -7.29 23.90 0.14
C LEU A 181 -8.00 22.62 -0.32
N LYS A 182 -8.91 22.70 -1.30
CA LYS A 182 -9.58 21.54 -1.86
C LYS A 182 -8.54 20.68 -2.61
N PRO A 183 -8.34 19.42 -2.23
CA PRO A 183 -7.42 18.55 -2.94
C PRO A 183 -7.92 18.36 -4.38
N PRO A 184 -7.02 18.30 -5.36
CA PRO A 184 -7.40 18.02 -6.73
C PRO A 184 -8.12 16.66 -6.79
N PRO A 185 -9.11 16.50 -7.69
CA PRO A 185 -9.76 15.22 -7.87
C PRO A 185 -8.70 14.15 -8.15
N PRO A 186 -8.84 12.93 -7.58
CA PRO A 186 -7.89 11.86 -7.86
C PRO A 186 -7.81 11.64 -9.38
N PRO A 187 -6.61 11.37 -9.92
CA PRO A 187 -6.48 11.06 -11.34
C PRO A 187 -7.42 9.88 -11.66
N PRO A 188 -8.06 9.86 -12.84
CA PRO A 188 -8.91 8.74 -13.24
C PRO A 188 -8.10 7.45 -13.07
N SER A 189 -8.59 6.56 -12.20
CA SER A 189 -7.95 5.28 -11.94
C SER A 189 -7.84 4.55 -13.26
N THR A 190 -6.62 4.18 -13.65
CA THR A 190 -6.33 3.39 -14.85
C THR A 190 -6.88 1.97 -14.69
N GLU A 191 -8.19 1.82 -14.83
CA GLU A 191 -8.74 0.61 -15.43
C GLU A 191 -8.30 0.60 -16.90
N PRO A 192 -7.82 -0.53 -17.46
CA PRO A 192 -7.57 -0.63 -18.89
C PRO A 192 -8.93 -0.71 -19.61
N ALA A 193 -9.60 0.44 -19.69
CA ALA A 193 -10.66 0.68 -20.65
C ALA A 193 -9.99 1.03 -21.99
N GLU A 194 -10.61 0.51 -23.04
CA GLU A 194 -10.19 0.57 -24.42
C GLU A 194 -9.77 1.97 -24.86
N GLU A 195 -8.84 2.03 -25.82
CA GLU A 195 -8.31 3.23 -26.47
C GLU A 195 -9.45 4.11 -27.02
N GLU A 196 -10.05 4.95 -26.18
CA GLU A 196 -10.79 6.13 -26.58
C GLU A 196 -9.88 7.34 -26.38
N GLU A 197 -9.85 8.16 -27.41
CA GLU A 197 -8.96 9.31 -27.61
C GLU A 197 -8.79 10.12 -26.33
N GLN A 198 -7.52 10.31 -25.95
CA GLN A 198 -7.12 11.26 -24.92
C GLN A 198 -7.57 12.66 -25.35
N GLU A 199 -8.76 13.08 -24.92
CA GLU A 199 -8.99 14.49 -24.67
C GLU A 199 -8.02 14.88 -23.55
N GLU A 200 -6.93 15.54 -23.95
CA GLU A 200 -6.16 16.40 -23.08
C GLU A 200 -7.16 17.34 -22.41
N LYS A 201 -7.58 17.03 -21.18
CA LYS A 201 -8.09 18.05 -20.28
C LYS A 201 -6.91 18.97 -20.05
N GLU A 202 -6.84 20.03 -20.86
CA GLU A 202 -6.12 21.25 -20.55
C GLU A 202 -6.41 21.53 -19.07
N THR A 203 -5.41 21.30 -18.22
CA THR A 203 -5.34 22.00 -16.96
C THR A 203 -5.29 23.45 -17.35
N GLU A 204 -6.46 24.12 -17.35
CA GLU A 204 -6.53 25.57 -17.44
C GLU A 204 -5.46 26.09 -16.48
N GLU A 205 -4.42 26.70 -17.05
CA GLU A 205 -3.54 27.60 -16.32
C GLU A 205 -4.41 28.77 -15.89
N THR A 206 -5.24 28.55 -14.85
CA THR A 206 -5.95 29.61 -14.18
C THR A 206 -4.88 30.56 -13.68
N GLU A 207 -4.80 31.76 -14.26
CA GLU A 207 -3.92 32.82 -13.79
C GLU A 207 -3.99 32.85 -12.26
N ALA A 208 -2.86 32.61 -11.61
CA ALA A 208 -2.79 32.57 -10.15
C ALA A 208 -3.15 33.95 -9.61
N LYS A 209 -4.45 34.17 -9.36
CA LYS A 209 -5.02 35.44 -8.88
C LYS A 209 -4.49 35.83 -7.50
N TYR A 210 -3.91 34.87 -6.81
CA TYR A 210 -3.26 35.03 -5.51
C TYR A 210 -1.80 34.60 -5.60
N SER A 211 -0.93 35.27 -4.84
CA SER A 211 0.50 34.97 -4.89
C SER A 211 0.76 33.52 -4.46
N GLU A 212 1.68 32.84 -5.15
CA GLU A 212 2.07 31.47 -4.80
C GLU A 212 2.55 31.38 -3.34
N GLN A 213 3.19 32.44 -2.85
CA GLN A 213 3.65 32.54 -1.47
C GLN A 213 2.49 32.49 -0.47
N ASP A 214 1.38 33.18 -0.74
CA ASP A 214 0.22 33.19 0.15
C ASP A 214 -0.50 31.84 0.15
N VAL A 215 -0.60 31.19 -1.00
CA VAL A 215 -1.20 29.86 -1.14
C VAL A 215 -0.38 28.80 -0.41
N GLU A 216 0.95 28.82 -0.56
CA GLU A 216 1.84 27.90 0.14
C GLU A 216 1.84 28.16 1.65
N SER A 217 1.78 29.43 2.06
CA SER A 217 1.64 29.82 3.47
C SER A 217 0.34 29.31 4.08
N LEU A 218 -0.75 29.24 3.31
CA LEU A 218 -2.02 28.69 3.75
C LEU A 218 -1.98 27.15 3.85
N LYS A 219 -1.41 26.48 2.84
CA LYS A 219 -1.33 25.01 2.78
C LYS A 219 -0.36 24.40 3.79
N SER A 220 0.68 25.14 4.18
CA SER A 220 1.68 24.72 5.16
C SER A 220 1.21 24.81 6.62
N LEU A 221 0.05 25.42 6.87
CA LEU A 221 -0.53 25.49 8.21
C LEU A 221 -0.99 24.09 8.69
N PRO A 222 -1.01 23.84 10.01
CA PRO A 222 -1.67 22.66 10.57
C PRO A 222 -3.11 22.53 10.08
N LEU A 223 -3.60 21.31 9.89
CA LEU A 223 -4.96 21.04 9.43
C LEU A 223 -6.04 21.69 10.33
N THR A 224 -5.77 21.76 11.63
CA THR A 224 -6.62 22.46 12.60
C THR A 224 -6.78 23.94 12.27
N ASP A 225 -5.68 24.59 11.91
CA ASP A 225 -5.62 26.03 11.68
C ASP A 225 -6.20 26.38 10.30
N GLN A 226 -6.03 25.49 9.32
CA GLN A 226 -6.71 25.58 8.03
C GLN A 226 -8.24 25.54 8.21
N LEU A 227 -8.74 24.59 9.01
CA LEU A 227 -10.17 24.49 9.31
C LEU A 227 -10.69 25.69 10.10
N ALA A 228 -9.91 26.18 11.07
CA ALA A 228 -10.25 27.38 11.84
C ALA A 228 -10.42 28.60 10.93
N LYS A 229 -9.47 28.86 10.01
CA LYS A 229 -9.57 29.95 9.04
C LYS A 229 -10.81 29.87 8.16
N LEU A 230 -11.17 28.66 7.72
CA LEU A 230 -12.40 28.43 6.94
C LEU A 230 -13.65 28.74 7.78
N ASN A 231 -13.68 28.28 9.03
CA ASN A 231 -14.81 28.53 9.92
C ASN A 231 -14.94 30.01 10.29
N ASP A 232 -13.82 30.69 10.57
CA ASP A 232 -13.79 32.12 10.87
C ASP A 232 -14.32 32.93 9.67
N TYR A 233 -13.89 32.59 8.45
CA TYR A 233 -14.41 33.20 7.24
C TYR A 233 -15.92 33.02 7.08
N LEU A 234 -16.43 31.79 7.28
CA LEU A 234 -17.86 31.49 7.22
C LEU A 234 -18.68 32.27 8.27
N ARG A 235 -18.15 32.43 9.48
CA ARG A 235 -18.82 33.14 10.58
C ARG A 235 -18.79 34.65 10.38
N GLU A 236 -17.67 35.21 9.92
CA GLU A 236 -17.52 36.65 9.77
C GLU A 236 -18.22 37.21 8.53
N THR A 237 -18.20 36.46 7.42
CA THR A 237 -18.76 36.93 6.14
C THR A 237 -20.22 36.52 5.96
N TYR A 238 -20.56 35.27 6.30
CA TYR A 238 -21.90 34.72 6.01
C TYR A 238 -22.76 34.49 7.24
N PHE A 239 -22.25 34.79 8.44
CA PHE A 239 -22.86 34.40 9.72
C PHE A 239 -23.27 32.92 9.69
N TYR A 240 -22.41 32.06 9.15
CA TYR A 240 -22.65 30.62 9.04
C TYR A 240 -21.73 29.86 9.98
N CYS A 241 -22.30 28.96 10.80
CA CYS A 241 -21.51 28.06 11.62
C CYS A 241 -21.39 26.69 10.95
N PHE A 242 -20.15 26.26 10.68
CA PHE A 242 -19.86 24.94 10.11
C PHE A 242 -20.36 23.78 10.98
N TRP A 243 -20.21 23.89 12.31
CA TRP A 243 -20.58 22.83 13.25
C TRP A 243 -22.10 22.73 13.46
N CYS A 244 -22.80 23.85 13.65
CA CYS A 244 -24.28 23.87 13.71
C CYS A 244 -24.93 23.57 12.36
N ARG A 245 -24.21 23.77 11.25
CA ARG A 245 -24.71 23.71 9.87
C ARG A 245 -25.89 24.67 9.62
N ALA A 246 -25.83 25.84 10.24
CA ALA A 246 -26.89 26.84 10.21
C ALA A 246 -26.34 28.22 9.85
N LYS A 247 -27.15 28.97 9.09
CA LYS A 247 -26.95 30.39 8.79
C LYS A 247 -27.76 31.21 9.79
N TYR A 248 -27.14 32.23 10.38
CA TYR A 248 -27.73 33.16 11.32
C TYR A 248 -28.06 34.49 10.62
N SER A 249 -28.90 35.30 11.27
CA SER A 249 -29.37 36.56 10.67
C SER A 249 -28.31 37.64 10.72
N ASP A 250 -27.64 37.78 11.88
CA ASP A 250 -26.64 38.81 12.16
C ASP A 250 -25.56 38.24 13.09
N LYS A 251 -24.46 38.98 13.27
CA LYS A 251 -23.38 38.60 14.18
C LYS A 251 -23.85 38.38 15.64
N GLN A 252 -24.78 39.20 16.13
CA GLN A 252 -25.32 39.06 17.48
C GLN A 252 -26.11 37.76 17.64
N ASP A 253 -26.93 37.42 16.65
CA ASP A 253 -27.72 36.17 16.62
C ASP A 253 -26.79 34.94 16.63
N LEU A 254 -25.69 35.02 15.90
CA LEU A 254 -24.66 33.98 15.88
C LEU A 254 -23.96 33.84 17.24
N ASP A 255 -23.58 34.94 17.90
CA ASP A 255 -22.88 34.89 19.19
C ASP A 255 -23.79 34.42 20.34
N GLU A 256 -25.10 34.68 20.27
CA GLU A 256 -26.07 34.27 21.29
C GLU A 256 -26.55 32.82 21.13
N ASN A 257 -26.71 32.35 19.89
CA ASN A 257 -27.30 31.03 19.60
C ASN A 257 -26.30 29.94 19.23
N CYS A 258 -25.04 30.27 18.91
CA CYS A 258 -24.00 29.29 18.59
C CYS A 258 -23.18 28.91 19.83
N PRO A 259 -23.05 27.62 20.18
CA PRO A 259 -22.31 27.16 21.36
C PRO A 259 -20.82 27.55 21.43
N GLY A 260 -20.17 27.72 20.29
CA GLY A 260 -18.75 28.08 20.23
C GLY A 260 -18.19 28.05 18.81
N THR A 261 -16.86 27.98 18.66
CA THR A 261 -16.17 27.94 17.35
C THR A 261 -15.52 26.60 17.07
N THR A 262 -15.40 25.72 18.06
CA THR A 262 -14.75 24.42 17.94
C THR A 262 -15.76 23.27 17.87
N GLU A 263 -15.29 22.09 17.44
CA GLU A 263 -16.12 20.87 17.42
C GLU A 263 -16.60 20.51 18.83
N ASP A 264 -15.74 20.63 19.83
CA ASP A 264 -16.02 20.24 21.22
C ASP A 264 -17.12 21.09 21.89
N ASP A 265 -17.41 22.28 21.34
CA ASP A 265 -18.45 23.16 21.85
C ASP A 265 -19.87 22.71 21.43
N HIS A 266 -20.00 21.84 20.42
CA HIS A 266 -21.27 21.49 19.76
C HIS A 266 -21.66 20.02 19.94
#